data_AF-A0A7S2JTZ2-F1
#
_entry.id   AF-A0A7S2JTZ2-F1
#
_cell.length_a   1.000
_cell.length_b   1.000
_cell.length_c   1.000
_cell.angle_alpha   90.00
_cell.angle_beta   90.00
_cell.angle_gamma   90.00
#
_symmetry.space_group_name_H-M   'P 1'
#
loop_
_entity.id
_entity.type
_entity.pdbx_description
1 polymer ?
#
loop_
_entity_poly.entity_id
_entity_poly.type
_entity_poly.pdbx_seq_one_letter_code
_entity_poly.pdbx_strand_id
1 'polypeptide(L)'
;RGGGRGGGRSFGRAGGRGGGYLRAYDVADSDDEKADRDQQLLQDACLPVSGAPLPPSAGAPQNADEYLRQVQWERMHCQSIVDVEIDPEHAGGKRRGVSGGLLRRLNLSEAFSNEEARHSAEWAEDVAAAFAALRAGSERARQAAPGGSTARLTYAQWKERLENGSPSTAMLVQQNFISINRLVGVATDLLEKSLKQGGAAEEGAAEDGAAEGAEADEAEV
;
A
#
# COMPACT_ATOMS: atom_id res chain seq x y z
N ARG A 1 50.06 -16.99 55.19
CA ARG A 1 49.18 -18.13 54.84
C ARG A 1 48.14 -17.63 53.85
N GLY A 2 48.07 -18.00 52.57
CA GLY A 2 48.82 -18.94 51.76
C GLY A 2 48.01 -19.28 50.50
N GLY A 3 48.61 -19.14 49.30
CA GLY A 3 48.32 -19.84 48.03
C GLY A 3 46.94 -19.65 47.36
N GLY A 4 46.77 -19.69 46.03
CA GLY A 4 47.68 -19.85 44.90
C GLY A 4 46.91 -20.33 43.65
N ARG A 5 47.56 -20.26 42.46
CA ARG A 5 47.23 -20.92 41.16
C ARG A 5 46.05 -20.31 40.39
N GLY A 6 46.01 -20.20 39.06
CA GLY A 6 46.83 -20.61 37.90
C GLY A 6 46.00 -20.18 36.66
N GLY A 7 46.53 -19.64 35.56
CA GLY A 7 47.42 -20.32 34.64
C GLY A 7 46.63 -21.23 33.67
N GLY A 8 46.03 -20.67 32.61
CA GLY A 8 45.36 -21.44 31.56
C GLY A 8 45.52 -20.78 30.19
N ARG A 9 46.31 -21.39 29.31
CA ARG A 9 46.49 -21.05 27.89
C ARG A 9 45.54 -21.93 27.04
N SER A 10 44.98 -21.40 25.96
CA SER A 10 44.54 -22.25 24.84
C SER A 10 44.61 -21.52 23.48
N PHE A 11 45.59 -21.99 22.71
CA PHE A 11 45.61 -22.27 21.26
C PHE A 11 44.90 -21.34 20.28
N GLY A 12 45.73 -20.62 19.51
CA GLY A 12 45.37 -20.19 18.17
C GLY A 12 45.14 -21.37 17.23
N ARG A 13 44.17 -21.22 16.33
CA ARG A 13 44.01 -22.08 15.16
C ARG A 13 44.12 -21.23 13.90
N ALA A 14 44.94 -21.75 13.00
CA ALA A 14 45.34 -21.21 11.72
C ALA A 14 44.19 -21.08 10.72
N GLY A 15 44.34 -20.10 9.82
CA GLY A 15 44.30 -20.30 8.37
C GLY A 15 42.99 -20.79 7.74
N GLY A 16 42.17 -19.85 7.28
CA GLY A 16 41.14 -20.07 6.27
C GLY A 16 41.24 -19.01 5.17
N ARG A 17 42.12 -19.25 4.19
CA ARG A 17 42.25 -18.48 2.94
C ARG A 17 41.41 -19.20 1.87
N GLY A 18 40.60 -18.45 1.12
CA GLY A 18 40.13 -18.86 -0.20
C GLY A 18 38.67 -19.30 -0.23
N GLY A 19 37.82 -18.45 -0.82
CA GLY A 19 36.42 -18.77 -1.08
C GLY A 19 35.59 -17.55 -1.47
N GLY A 20 36.18 -16.59 -2.20
CA GLY A 20 35.40 -15.57 -2.88
C GLY A 20 34.85 -16.18 -4.16
N TYR A 21 33.57 -16.56 -4.17
CA TYR A 21 32.74 -16.61 -5.38
C TYR A 21 31.30 -16.38 -4.96
N LEU A 22 30.71 -15.32 -5.52
CA LEU A 22 29.28 -15.18 -5.78
C LEU A 22 28.40 -15.39 -4.54
N ARG A 23 28.39 -14.38 -3.66
CA ARG A 23 27.17 -14.05 -2.94
C ARG A 23 26.17 -13.61 -4.02
N ALA A 24 25.45 -14.59 -4.58
CA ALA A 24 24.20 -14.32 -5.26
C ALA A 24 23.41 -13.44 -4.29
N TYR A 25 23.19 -12.19 -4.68
CA TYR A 25 22.14 -11.43 -4.07
C TYR A 25 20.87 -12.20 -4.42
N ASP A 26 20.44 -13.09 -3.54
CA ASP A 26 19.01 -13.34 -3.36
C ASP A 26 18.45 -11.98 -2.92
N VAL A 27 18.25 -11.11 -3.90
CA VAL A 27 17.27 -10.04 -3.84
C VAL A 27 15.97 -10.82 -3.75
N ALA A 28 15.60 -11.17 -2.52
CA ALA A 28 14.26 -11.60 -2.21
C ALA A 28 13.37 -10.45 -2.65
N ASP A 29 12.89 -10.56 -3.88
CA ASP A 29 11.81 -9.79 -4.44
C ASP A 29 10.66 -9.94 -3.44
N SER A 30 10.58 -8.97 -2.52
CA SER A 30 9.57 -9.00 -1.48
C SER A 30 8.22 -9.05 -2.18
N ASP A 31 7.29 -9.89 -1.73
CA ASP A 31 5.94 -9.95 -2.31
C ASP A 31 5.31 -8.54 -2.45
N ASP A 32 5.74 -7.59 -1.62
CA ASP A 32 5.41 -6.17 -1.69
C ASP A 32 5.93 -5.44 -2.94
N GLU A 33 7.14 -5.75 -3.43
CA GLU A 33 7.67 -5.19 -4.68
C GLU A 33 6.99 -5.81 -5.89
N LYS A 34 6.70 -7.12 -5.83
CA LYS A 34 5.91 -7.82 -6.84
C LYS A 34 4.49 -7.24 -6.94
N ALA A 35 3.82 -6.99 -5.82
CA ALA A 35 2.51 -6.36 -5.79
C ALA A 35 2.51 -4.94 -6.38
N ASP A 36 3.56 -4.15 -6.10
CA ASP A 36 3.70 -2.81 -6.69
C ASP A 36 3.96 -2.85 -8.21
N ARG A 37 4.71 -3.84 -8.71
CA ARG A 37 4.88 -4.10 -10.15
C ARG A 37 3.55 -4.48 -10.80
N ASP A 38 2.79 -5.37 -10.16
CA ASP A 38 1.48 -5.81 -10.65
C ASP A 38 0.47 -4.65 -10.71
N GLN A 39 0.63 -3.64 -9.85
CA GLN A 39 -0.14 -2.38 -9.87
C GLN A 39 0.42 -1.32 -10.83
N GLN A 40 1.43 -1.65 -11.64
CA GLN A 40 2.13 -0.73 -12.57
C GLN A 40 2.73 0.52 -11.90
N LEU A 41 2.89 0.52 -10.57
CA LEU A 41 3.47 1.65 -9.83
C LEU A 41 4.98 1.77 -10.04
N LEU A 42 5.62 0.68 -10.48
CA LEU A 42 7.05 0.60 -10.80
C LEU A 42 7.23 -0.10 -12.15
N GLN A 43 7.84 0.58 -13.12
CA GLN A 43 8.35 -0.05 -14.34
C GLN A 43 9.86 -0.24 -14.19
N ASP A 44 10.28 -1.49 -14.01
CA ASP A 44 11.70 -1.83 -13.99
C ASP A 44 12.30 -1.76 -15.39
N ALA A 45 13.57 -1.36 -15.47
CA ALA A 45 14.31 -1.42 -16.72
C ALA A 45 14.61 -2.89 -17.05
N CYS A 46 13.86 -3.46 -17.99
CA CYS A 46 13.96 -4.89 -18.32
C CYS A 46 15.23 -5.27 -19.10
N LEU A 47 15.96 -4.30 -19.67
CA LEU A 47 17.15 -4.55 -20.49
C LEU A 47 18.34 -3.71 -19.99
N PRO A 48 19.51 -4.33 -19.76
CA PRO A 48 20.72 -3.59 -19.43
C PRO A 48 21.13 -2.74 -20.63
N VAL A 49 21.50 -1.49 -20.38
CA VAL A 49 22.00 -0.57 -21.41
C VAL A 49 23.40 -0.12 -21.02
N SER A 50 24.36 -0.28 -21.92
CA SER A 50 25.77 -0.03 -21.66
C SER A 50 26.17 1.38 -22.08
N GLY A 51 26.51 2.23 -21.12
CA GLY A 51 27.04 3.56 -21.38
C GLY A 51 26.00 4.68 -21.38
N ALA A 52 26.44 5.89 -21.74
CA ALA A 52 25.62 7.10 -21.62
C ALA A 52 24.55 7.20 -22.72
N PRO A 53 23.37 7.81 -22.47
CA PRO A 53 22.38 8.08 -23.51
C PRO A 53 22.98 8.77 -24.74
N LEU A 54 22.52 8.40 -25.94
CA LEU A 54 23.08 8.87 -27.22
C LEU A 54 22.01 9.61 -28.01
N PRO A 55 22.27 10.80 -28.58
CA PRO A 55 21.30 11.45 -29.47
C PRO A 55 21.01 10.59 -30.71
N PRO A 56 19.78 10.67 -31.28
CA PRO A 56 19.43 9.94 -32.48
C PRO A 56 20.34 10.36 -33.65
N SER A 57 20.94 9.38 -34.31
CA SER A 57 21.76 9.59 -35.50
C SER A 57 20.90 9.64 -36.76
N ALA A 58 21.41 10.22 -37.86
CA ALA A 58 20.68 10.28 -39.13
C ALA A 58 20.44 8.90 -39.79
N GLY A 59 21.09 7.83 -39.31
CA GLY A 59 20.96 6.48 -39.81
C GLY A 59 20.31 5.53 -38.80
N ALA A 60 19.97 4.32 -39.26
CA ALA A 60 19.47 3.27 -38.38
C ALA A 60 20.55 2.89 -37.34
N PRO A 61 20.16 2.58 -36.09
CA PRO A 61 21.09 2.15 -35.05
C PRO A 61 21.78 0.85 -35.49
N GLN A 62 23.09 0.76 -35.23
CA GLN A 62 23.90 -0.37 -35.68
C GLN A 62 23.68 -1.60 -34.81
N ASN A 63 23.33 -1.41 -33.53
CA ASN A 63 23.13 -2.47 -32.55
C ASN A 63 21.95 -2.18 -31.61
N ALA A 64 21.44 -3.22 -30.94
CA ALA A 64 20.36 -3.10 -29.97
C ALA A 64 20.72 -2.15 -28.80
N ASP A 65 21.97 -2.18 -28.32
CA ASP A 65 22.42 -1.30 -27.24
C ASP A 65 22.44 0.18 -27.69
N GLU A 66 22.88 0.47 -28.91
CA GLU A 66 22.84 1.82 -29.47
C GLU A 66 21.40 2.34 -29.60
N TYR A 67 20.48 1.48 -30.05
CA TYR A 67 19.07 1.80 -30.10
C TYR A 67 18.50 2.12 -28.71
N LEU A 68 18.78 1.29 -27.70
CA LEU A 68 18.29 1.53 -26.34
C LEU A 68 18.86 2.82 -25.74
N ARG A 69 20.11 3.17 -26.04
CA ARG A 69 20.72 4.45 -25.65
C ARG A 69 20.08 5.64 -26.34
N GLN A 70 19.64 5.49 -27.60
CA GLN A 70 18.86 6.50 -28.32
C GLN A 70 17.48 6.67 -27.69
N VAL A 71 16.77 5.58 -27.39
CA VAL A 71 15.47 5.63 -26.69
C VAL A 71 15.59 6.27 -25.31
N GLN A 72 16.67 5.98 -24.56
CA GLN A 72 16.94 6.66 -23.28
C GLN A 72 17.13 8.16 -23.47
N TRP A 73 17.84 8.58 -24.52
CA TRP A 73 18.03 9.98 -24.83
C TRP A 73 16.70 10.66 -25.19
N GLU A 74 15.91 10.06 -26.07
CA GLU A 74 14.59 10.57 -26.47
C GLU A 74 13.66 10.70 -25.27
N ARG A 75 13.61 9.69 -24.39
CA ARG A 75 12.81 9.73 -23.16
C ARG A 75 13.15 10.92 -22.26
N MET A 76 14.43 11.30 -22.15
CA MET A 76 14.85 12.47 -21.37
C MET A 76 14.37 13.80 -21.97
N HIS A 77 14.05 13.83 -23.26
CA HIS A 77 13.59 15.01 -23.99
C HIS A 77 12.08 15.02 -24.23
N CYS A 78 11.39 13.91 -23.97
CA CYS A 78 9.93 13.84 -23.97
C CYS A 78 9.35 14.37 -22.66
N GLN A 79 8.17 14.99 -22.74
CA GLN A 79 7.40 15.34 -21.55
C GLN A 79 6.93 14.07 -20.85
N SER A 80 7.13 14.00 -19.53
CA SER A 80 6.75 12.83 -18.73
C SER A 80 5.23 12.65 -18.62
N ILE A 81 4.49 13.76 -18.66
CA ILE A 81 3.03 13.82 -18.59
C ILE A 81 2.56 14.75 -19.70
N VAL A 82 1.60 14.27 -20.49
CA VAL A 82 0.96 15.05 -21.56
C VAL A 82 -0.54 15.07 -21.26
N ASP A 83 -1.06 16.24 -20.92
CA ASP A 83 -2.48 16.46 -20.76
C ASP A 83 -3.09 16.70 -22.15
N VAL A 84 -4.06 15.88 -22.53
CA VAL A 84 -4.77 16.01 -23.81
C VAL A 84 -6.21 16.42 -23.53
N GLU A 85 -6.56 17.63 -23.99
CA GLU A 85 -7.95 18.09 -24.00
C GLU A 85 -8.73 17.27 -25.05
N ILE A 86 -9.78 16.59 -24.61
CA ILE A 86 -10.66 15.81 -25.48
C ILE A 86 -11.91 16.64 -25.72
N ASP A 87 -12.17 16.96 -26.98
CA ASP A 87 -13.40 17.65 -27.37
C ASP A 87 -14.62 16.83 -26.94
N PRO A 88 -15.57 17.41 -26.19
CA PRO A 88 -16.71 16.68 -25.67
C PRO A 88 -17.63 16.14 -26.78
N GLU A 89 -17.60 16.75 -27.97
CA GLU A 89 -18.35 16.29 -29.15
C GLU A 89 -17.80 14.98 -29.75
N HIS A 90 -16.51 14.70 -29.55
CA HIS A 90 -15.82 13.48 -29.98
C HIS A 90 -15.65 12.44 -28.87
N ALA A 91 -16.17 12.70 -27.66
CA ALA A 91 -16.32 11.70 -26.59
C ALA A 91 -17.42 10.66 -26.92
N GLY A 92 -17.53 10.30 -28.21
CA GLY A 92 -18.48 9.39 -28.82
C GLY A 92 -18.23 7.95 -28.40
N GLY A 93 -18.58 7.67 -27.15
CA GLY A 93 -18.64 6.34 -26.59
C GLY A 93 -19.68 6.36 -25.50
N LYS A 94 -20.96 6.18 -25.86
CA LYS A 94 -21.96 5.64 -24.94
C LYS A 94 -21.26 4.52 -24.18
N ARG A 95 -20.96 4.74 -22.89
CA ARG A 95 -20.51 3.68 -21.99
C ARG A 95 -21.63 2.65 -22.06
N ARG A 96 -21.47 1.65 -22.92
CA ARG A 96 -22.27 0.44 -22.92
C ARG A 96 -22.04 -0.08 -21.52
N GLY A 97 -23.07 0.11 -20.68
CA GLY A 97 -22.94 -0.06 -19.25
C GLY A 97 -22.18 -1.34 -18.98
N VAL A 98 -21.13 -1.24 -18.17
CA VAL A 98 -20.56 -2.38 -17.45
C VAL A 98 -21.67 -2.85 -16.49
N SER A 99 -22.75 -3.38 -17.04
CA SER A 99 -23.96 -3.77 -16.33
C SER A 99 -23.82 -5.15 -15.71
N GLY A 100 -22.61 -5.49 -15.25
CA GLY A 100 -22.30 -6.79 -14.66
C GLY A 100 -20.94 -6.90 -13.96
N GLY A 101 -20.03 -5.94 -14.12
CA GLY A 101 -18.75 -5.92 -13.42
C GLY A 101 -18.85 -5.34 -12.01
N LEU A 102 -17.86 -5.63 -11.16
CA LEU A 102 -17.70 -5.24 -9.76
C LEU A 102 -18.31 -3.88 -9.35
N LEU A 103 -18.18 -2.86 -10.21
CA LEU A 103 -18.75 -1.52 -10.02
C LEU A 103 -20.29 -1.53 -9.83
N ARG A 104 -21.02 -2.42 -10.51
CA ARG A 104 -22.46 -2.58 -10.27
C ARG A 104 -22.75 -3.17 -8.90
N ARG A 105 -21.90 -4.09 -8.40
CA ARG A 105 -22.02 -4.63 -7.03
C ARG A 105 -21.69 -3.56 -5.99
N LEU A 106 -20.72 -2.71 -6.26
CA LEU A 106 -20.39 -1.56 -5.39
C LEU A 106 -21.50 -0.50 -5.37
N ASN A 107 -22.08 -0.17 -6.52
CA ASN A 107 -23.24 0.72 -6.59
C ASN A 107 -24.49 0.11 -5.92
N LEU A 108 -24.61 -1.22 -5.93
CA LEU A 108 -25.67 -1.92 -5.18
C LEU A 108 -25.43 -1.84 -3.67
N SER A 109 -24.19 -1.89 -3.18
CA SER A 109 -23.89 -1.69 -1.75
C SER A 109 -24.14 -0.25 -1.27
N GLU A 110 -23.98 0.77 -2.13
CA GLU A 110 -24.44 2.13 -1.81
C GLU A 110 -25.96 2.21 -1.68
N ALA A 111 -26.71 1.42 -2.47
CA ALA A 111 -28.17 1.35 -2.36
C ALA A 111 -28.66 0.60 -1.09
N PHE A 112 -27.78 -0.14 -0.40
CA PHE A 112 -28.03 -0.69 0.94
C PHE A 112 -27.71 0.32 2.05
N SER A 113 -27.45 1.60 1.74
CA SER A 113 -27.45 2.64 2.76
C SER A 113 -28.83 2.63 3.42
N ASN A 114 -28.89 2.08 4.63
CA ASN A 114 -30.05 2.15 5.50
C ASN A 114 -30.60 3.58 5.43
N GLU A 115 -31.84 3.79 4.98
CA GLU A 115 -32.39 5.15 4.80
C GLU A 115 -32.33 5.97 6.11
N GLU A 116 -32.20 5.27 7.23
CA GLU A 116 -32.04 5.79 8.58
C GLU A 116 -30.69 6.49 8.85
N ALA A 117 -29.65 6.25 8.04
CA ALA A 117 -28.30 6.79 8.24
C ALA A 117 -27.86 7.76 7.13
N ARG A 118 -28.79 8.57 6.60
CA ARG A 118 -28.42 9.67 5.68
C ARG A 118 -27.78 10.82 6.45
N HIS A 119 -26.65 11.30 5.96
CA HIS A 119 -26.03 12.52 6.47
C HIS A 119 -26.72 13.76 5.88
N SER A 120 -26.71 14.88 6.62
CA SER A 120 -27.22 16.16 6.11
C SER A 120 -26.25 16.78 5.10
N ALA A 121 -26.78 17.61 4.19
CA ALA A 121 -25.96 18.34 3.22
C ALA A 121 -24.95 19.27 3.91
N GLU A 122 -25.39 19.97 4.96
CA GLU A 122 -24.54 20.84 5.78
C GLU A 122 -23.35 20.07 6.37
N TRP A 123 -23.58 18.87 6.90
CA TRP A 123 -22.50 18.03 7.42
C TRP A 123 -21.53 17.58 6.32
N ALA A 124 -22.03 17.24 5.13
CA ALA A 124 -21.16 16.87 4.01
C ALA A 124 -20.26 18.02 3.56
N GLU A 125 -20.80 19.25 3.52
CA GLU A 125 -20.04 20.46 3.21
C GLU A 125 -18.97 20.72 4.26
N ASP A 126 -19.29 20.59 5.54
CA ASP A 126 -18.35 20.76 6.65
C ASP A 126 -17.21 19.72 6.58
N VAL A 127 -17.55 18.45 6.34
CA VAL A 127 -16.55 17.38 6.19
C VAL A 127 -15.67 17.62 4.98
N ALA A 128 -16.24 18.03 3.84
CA ALA A 128 -15.48 18.36 2.65
C ALA A 128 -14.52 19.54 2.88
N ALA A 129 -14.97 20.59 3.56
CA ALA A 129 -14.15 21.74 3.93
C ALA A 129 -13.03 21.36 4.90
N ALA A 130 -13.34 20.58 5.94
CA ALA A 130 -12.36 20.07 6.88
C ALA A 130 -11.29 19.20 6.19
N PHE A 131 -11.73 18.34 5.26
CA PHE A 131 -10.82 17.49 4.50
C PHE A 131 -9.94 18.29 3.54
N ALA A 132 -10.49 19.32 2.88
CA ALA A 132 -9.72 20.24 2.05
C ALA A 132 -8.65 20.98 2.88
N ALA A 133 -9.00 21.45 4.09
CA ALA A 133 -8.06 22.08 5.01
C ALA A 133 -6.95 21.11 5.46
N LEU A 134 -7.28 19.85 5.75
CA LEU A 134 -6.31 18.80 6.08
C LEU A 134 -5.33 18.53 4.92
N ARG A 135 -5.83 18.47 3.68
CA ARG A 135 -4.96 18.33 2.50
C ARG A 135 -4.03 19.53 2.34
N ALA A 136 -4.55 20.75 2.46
CA ALA A 136 -3.75 21.97 2.39
C ALA A 136 -2.70 22.06 3.51
N GLY A 137 -3.02 21.57 4.72
CA GLY A 137 -2.07 21.45 5.82
C GLY A 137 -0.96 20.43 5.53
N SER A 138 -1.32 19.28 4.99
CA SER A 138 -0.39 18.20 4.63
C SER A 138 0.59 18.63 3.52
N GLU A 139 0.09 19.35 2.52
CA GLU A 139 0.92 19.86 1.42
C GLU A 139 1.91 20.92 1.90
N ARG A 140 1.48 21.86 2.77
CA ARG A 140 2.39 22.82 3.41
C ARG A 140 3.47 22.14 4.24
N ALA A 141 3.09 21.11 5.01
CA ALA A 141 4.05 20.34 5.79
C ALA A 141 5.06 19.60 4.90
N ARG A 142 4.62 19.10 3.73
CA ARG A 142 5.49 18.45 2.74
C ARG A 142 6.49 19.42 2.14
N GLN A 143 6.04 20.62 1.78
CA GLN A 143 6.90 21.67 1.23
C GLN A 143 7.93 22.19 2.24
N ALA A 144 7.59 22.19 3.53
CA ALA A 144 8.50 22.59 4.60
C ALA A 144 9.53 21.52 4.99
N ALA A 145 9.32 20.25 4.60
CA ALA A 145 10.21 19.15 4.97
C ALA A 145 11.48 19.13 4.10
N PRO A 146 12.68 19.26 4.68
CA PRO A 146 13.93 19.19 3.93
C PRO A 146 14.19 17.75 3.48
N GLY A 147 14.30 17.51 2.17
CA GLY A 147 14.78 16.24 1.61
C GLY A 147 13.81 15.47 0.71
N GLY A 148 12.60 15.98 0.48
CA GLY A 148 11.60 15.27 -0.33
C GLY A 148 11.12 13.97 0.35
N SER A 149 9.92 13.52 0.00
CA SER A 149 9.32 12.33 0.59
C SER A 149 10.04 11.05 0.13
N THR A 150 10.89 10.47 0.99
CA THR A 150 11.74 9.32 0.63
C THR A 150 11.46 8.03 1.40
N ALA A 151 10.68 8.09 2.49
CA ALA A 151 10.38 6.89 3.26
C ALA A 151 9.40 5.99 2.49
N ARG A 152 9.74 4.71 2.41
CA ARG A 152 8.92 3.66 1.80
C ARG A 152 8.76 2.52 2.80
N LEU A 153 7.71 2.58 3.60
CA LEU A 153 7.36 1.46 4.47
C LEU A 153 6.78 0.29 3.68
N THR A 154 7.12 -0.92 4.12
CA THR A 154 6.54 -2.18 3.63
C THR A 154 5.12 -2.36 4.18
N TYR A 155 4.35 -3.25 3.55
CA TYR A 155 3.01 -3.58 4.02
C TYR A 155 3.07 -4.11 5.47
N ALA A 156 4.02 -5.00 5.76
CA ALA A 156 4.23 -5.55 7.10
C ALA A 156 4.55 -4.46 8.15
N GLN A 157 5.39 -3.49 7.80
CA GLN A 157 5.71 -2.36 8.68
C GLN A 157 4.49 -1.47 8.94
N TRP A 158 3.65 -1.24 7.94
CA TRP A 158 2.39 -0.51 8.12
C TRP A 158 1.40 -1.25 9.01
N LYS A 159 1.32 -2.57 8.85
CA LYS A 159 0.47 -3.42 9.70
C LYS A 159 0.88 -3.34 11.16
N GLU A 160 2.17 -3.57 11.45
CA GLU A 160 2.71 -3.44 12.81
C GLU A 160 2.46 -2.04 13.39
N ARG A 161 2.64 -0.99 12.57
CA ARG A 161 2.38 0.39 13.01
C ARG A 161 0.93 0.61 13.38
N LEU A 162 -0.01 0.20 12.52
CA LEU A 162 -1.45 0.37 12.76
C LEU A 162 -1.95 -0.45 13.94
N GLU A 163 -1.37 -1.63 14.18
CA GLU A 163 -1.65 -2.43 15.38
C GLU A 163 -1.16 -1.74 16.67
N ASN A 164 -0.09 -0.94 16.57
CA ASN A 164 0.48 -0.20 17.71
C ASN A 164 -0.07 1.23 17.88
N GLY A 165 -0.84 1.75 16.92
CA GLY A 165 -1.50 3.05 17.02
C GLY A 165 -1.67 3.78 15.69
N SER A 166 -2.25 4.99 15.76
CA SER A 166 -2.50 5.81 14.57
C SER A 166 -1.23 6.53 14.09
N PRO A 167 -0.96 6.55 12.77
CA PRO A 167 0.19 7.27 12.24
C PRO A 167 0.01 8.78 12.39
N SER A 168 1.09 9.48 12.74
CA SER A 168 1.06 10.94 12.87
C SER A 168 1.12 11.63 11.50
N THR A 169 0.55 12.83 11.39
CA THR A 169 0.61 13.64 10.16
C THR A 169 2.06 13.90 9.72
N ALA A 170 2.95 14.18 10.68
CA ALA A 170 4.38 14.39 10.41
C ALA A 170 5.04 13.16 9.76
N MET A 171 4.64 11.96 10.17
CA MET A 171 5.10 10.71 9.57
C MET A 171 4.54 10.53 8.16
N LEU A 172 3.22 10.71 7.98
CA LEU A 172 2.54 10.52 6.69
C LEU A 172 3.10 11.43 5.59
N VAL A 173 3.46 12.66 5.96
CA VAL A 173 4.05 13.64 5.03
C VAL A 173 5.40 13.18 4.46
N GLN A 174 6.14 12.34 5.18
CA GLN A 174 7.43 11.80 4.76
C GLN A 174 7.33 10.55 3.86
N GLN A 175 6.12 9.99 3.72
CA GLN A 175 5.89 8.75 2.98
C GLN A 175 5.57 9.02 1.52
N ASN A 176 6.22 8.25 0.64
CA ASN A 176 5.94 8.34 -0.79
C ASN A 176 4.55 7.78 -1.14
N PHE A 177 4.08 8.07 -2.36
CA PHE A 177 2.77 7.65 -2.84
C PHE A 177 2.53 6.14 -2.71
N ILE A 178 3.54 5.33 -3.04
CA ILE A 178 3.48 3.87 -2.94
C ILE A 178 3.22 3.43 -1.51
N SER A 179 3.98 4.00 -0.55
CA SER A 179 3.83 3.68 0.86
C SER A 179 2.45 4.09 1.39
N ILE A 180 1.90 5.22 0.93
CA ILE A 180 0.53 5.63 1.28
C ILE A 180 -0.52 4.65 0.72
N ASN A 181 -0.37 4.15 -0.51
CA ASN A 181 -1.30 3.14 -1.04
C ASN A 181 -1.25 1.83 -0.24
N ARG A 182 -0.05 1.40 0.17
CA ARG A 182 0.11 0.24 1.05
C ARG A 182 -0.59 0.45 2.39
N LEU A 183 -0.46 1.64 2.99
CA LEU A 183 -1.17 1.99 4.21
C LEU A 183 -2.70 1.84 4.04
N VAL A 184 -3.26 2.32 2.93
CA VAL A 184 -4.70 2.19 2.65
C VAL A 184 -5.10 0.72 2.58
N GLY A 185 -4.33 -0.12 1.89
CA GLY A 185 -4.58 -1.56 1.81
C GLY A 185 -4.53 -2.26 3.17
N VAL A 186 -3.54 -1.95 4.00
CA VAL A 186 -3.47 -2.49 5.37
C VAL A 186 -4.67 -2.04 6.20
N ALA A 187 -5.05 -0.75 6.10
CA ALA A 187 -6.19 -0.22 6.84
C ALA A 187 -7.51 -0.90 6.44
N THR A 188 -7.73 -1.15 5.14
CA THR A 188 -8.92 -1.88 4.67
C THR A 188 -8.93 -3.32 5.18
N ASP A 189 -7.79 -4.01 5.18
CA ASP A 189 -7.69 -5.40 5.63
C ASP A 189 -7.94 -5.52 7.15
N LEU A 190 -7.48 -4.54 7.93
CA LEU A 190 -7.75 -4.48 9.37
C LEU A 190 -9.23 -4.18 9.65
N LEU A 191 -9.85 -3.27 8.89
CA LEU A 191 -11.28 -2.99 8.99
C LEU A 191 -12.13 -4.22 8.64
N GLU A 192 -11.79 -4.93 7.57
CA GLU A 192 -12.49 -6.15 7.17
C GLU A 192 -12.37 -7.25 8.23
N LYS A 193 -11.18 -7.43 8.82
CA LYS A 193 -10.97 -8.37 9.93
C LYS A 193 -11.81 -8.01 11.16
N SER A 194 -11.84 -6.73 11.52
CA SER A 194 -12.62 -6.24 12.67
C SER A 194 -14.12 -6.44 12.44
N LEU A 195 -14.63 -6.16 11.23
CA LEU A 195 -16.03 -6.38 10.87
C LEU A 195 -16.42 -7.87 10.94
N LYS A 196 -15.58 -8.76 10.42
CA LYS A 196 -15.82 -10.22 10.49
C LYS A 196 -15.81 -10.76 11.93
N GLN A 197 -14.92 -10.23 12.78
CA GLN A 197 -14.85 -10.63 14.19
C GLN A 197 -16.04 -10.08 14.99
N GLY A 198 -16.49 -8.86 14.70
CA GLY A 198 -17.66 -8.25 15.35
C GLY A 198 -18.96 -8.96 14.98
N GLY A 199 -19.17 -9.31 13.71
CA GLY A 199 -20.38 -10.01 13.25
C GLY A 199 -20.51 -11.45 13.77
N ALA A 200 -19.40 -12.16 13.98
CA ALA A 200 -19.42 -13.52 14.53
C ALA A 200 -19.77 -13.58 16.02
N ALA A 201 -19.68 -12.46 16.75
CA ALA A 201 -19.99 -12.40 18.18
C ALA A 201 -21.49 -12.19 18.47
N GLU A 202 -22.26 -11.61 17.53
CA GLU A 202 -23.70 -11.38 17.72
C GLU A 202 -24.58 -12.61 17.42
N GLU A 203 -24.17 -13.51 16.51
CA GLU A 203 -24.95 -14.73 16.21
C GLU A 203 -24.84 -15.83 17.29
N GLY A 204 -23.84 -15.77 18.19
CA GLY A 204 -23.63 -16.77 19.24
C GLY A 204 -24.35 -16.51 20.57
N ALA A 205 -25.02 -15.37 20.72
CA ALA A 205 -25.62 -14.95 22.00
C ALA A 205 -27.14 -15.13 22.09
N ALA A 206 -27.79 -15.62 21.03
CA ALA A 206 -29.26 -15.69 20.95
C ALA A 206 -29.88 -17.08 21.26
N GLU A 207 -29.09 -18.10 21.61
CA GLU A 207 -29.58 -19.49 21.75
C GLU A 207 -29.70 -20.05 23.18
N ASP A 208 -29.43 -19.28 24.25
CA ASP A 208 -29.42 -19.83 25.62
C ASP A 208 -30.33 -19.09 26.63
N GLY A 209 -31.58 -18.86 26.24
CA GLY A 209 -32.55 -18.12 27.05
C GLY A 209 -34.01 -18.56 26.87
N ALA A 210 -34.29 -19.86 26.77
CA ALA A 210 -35.65 -20.37 26.71
C ALA A 210 -35.82 -21.69 27.48
N ALA A 211 -35.66 -21.67 28.80
CA ALA A 211 -36.11 -22.77 29.66
C ALA A 211 -36.30 -22.33 31.13
N GLU A 212 -37.32 -21.53 31.43
CA GLU A 212 -37.87 -21.51 32.80
C GLU A 212 -39.35 -21.11 32.78
N GLY A 213 -40.22 -22.03 33.22
CA GLY A 213 -41.65 -21.77 33.34
C GLY A 213 -42.56 -22.98 33.20
N ALA A 214 -42.24 -24.11 33.84
CA ALA A 214 -43.18 -25.21 34.02
C ALA A 214 -43.92 -25.04 35.35
N GLU A 215 -45.07 -24.36 35.25
CA GLU A 215 -46.38 -24.76 35.76
C GLU A 215 -46.43 -25.64 37.03
N ALA A 216 -46.85 -25.05 38.14
CA ALA A 216 -47.51 -25.75 39.24
C ALA A 216 -48.38 -24.77 40.03
N ASP A 217 -49.69 -24.75 39.78
CA ASP A 217 -50.69 -24.62 40.83
C ASP A 217 -52.09 -25.02 40.32
N GLU A 218 -52.42 -26.29 40.45
CA GLU A 218 -53.81 -26.78 40.48
C GLU A 218 -53.97 -27.57 41.79
N ALA A 219 -54.68 -26.99 42.76
CA ALA A 219 -55.42 -27.73 43.77
C ALA A 219 -56.54 -26.86 44.35
N GLU A 220 -57.75 -27.20 43.94
CA GLU A 220 -59.05 -26.68 44.36
C GLU A 220 -59.50 -27.30 45.71
N VAL A 221 -60.32 -26.51 46.45
CA VAL A 221 -61.27 -26.87 47.54
C VAL A 221 -60.74 -27.26 48.93
#